data_AF-A0A0N9HS98-F1
#
_entry.id   AF-A0A0N9HS98-F1
#
_cell.length_a   1.000
_cell.length_b   1.000
_cell.length_c   1.000
_cell.angle_alpha   90.00
_cell.angle_beta   90.00
_cell.angle_gamma   90.00
#
_symmetry.space_group_name_H-M   'P 1'
#
loop_
_entity.id
_entity.type
_entity.pdbx_description
1 polymer ?
#
loop_
_entity_poly.entity_id
_entity_poly.type
_entity_poly.pdbx_seq_one_letter_code
_entity_poly.pdbx_strand_id
1 'polypeptide(L)'
;MITRILVPLAALSLLAGCSGSDQPPAAPDAPPPPATNQVNVATDPCTLLTDDEVSAHVGAKVSGVPDDLPTVGRGCRWEAPDGASYVSVILNTPAFPDVSSTARRTVDIGAKKGSVLADDGLYCLVYVNGGTPWLQFGSQSADTGKPVEKTYECDRSMPLVRKVVANLKW
;
A
#
# COMPACT_ATOMS: atom_id res chain seq x y z
N MET A 1 32.23 -15.17 46.62
CA MET A 1 32.73 -16.55 46.35
C MET A 1 33.65 -16.48 45.15
N ILE A 2 34.88 -16.91 45.37
CA ILE A 2 36.02 -16.93 44.45
C ILE A 2 36.07 -18.31 43.82
N THR A 3 36.23 -18.42 42.50
CA THR A 3 37.08 -19.48 41.93
C THR A 3 37.70 -19.02 40.60
N ARG A 4 38.98 -18.64 40.65
CA ARG A 4 39.91 -18.67 39.51
C ARG A 4 40.46 -20.09 39.41
N ILE A 5 40.57 -20.64 38.20
CA ILE A 5 41.42 -21.81 37.93
C ILE A 5 42.45 -21.43 36.88
N LEU A 6 43.71 -21.69 37.22
CA LEU A 6 44.95 -21.43 36.52
C LEU A 6 45.50 -22.73 35.89
N VAL A 7 45.87 -22.68 34.58
CA VAL A 7 47.22 -23.01 34.01
C VAL A 7 47.63 -24.52 33.98
N PRO A 8 48.65 -25.06 33.23
CA PRO A 8 49.52 -24.61 32.09
C PRO A 8 49.80 -25.63 30.93
N LEU A 9 50.57 -25.15 29.92
CA LEU A 9 51.72 -25.73 29.14
C LEU A 9 51.69 -27.10 28.41
N ALA A 10 52.03 -27.08 27.10
CA ALA A 10 53.26 -27.61 26.47
C ALA A 10 53.03 -27.75 24.94
N ALA A 11 53.64 -26.97 24.03
CA ALA A 11 55.03 -26.92 23.54
C ALA A 11 55.39 -27.91 22.40
N LEU A 12 55.91 -27.33 21.30
CA LEU A 12 56.74 -27.89 20.19
C LEU A 12 56.05 -28.81 19.16
N SER A 13 56.14 -28.54 17.86
CA SER A 13 57.38 -28.72 17.07
C SER A 13 57.29 -28.09 15.66
N LEU A 14 58.44 -27.63 15.16
CA LEU A 14 58.69 -27.12 13.81
C LEU A 14 58.57 -28.20 12.71
N LEU A 15 58.10 -27.80 11.52
CA LEU A 15 58.45 -28.30 10.18
C LEU A 15 58.11 -27.13 9.21
N ALA A 16 59.07 -26.35 8.73
CA ALA A 16 59.81 -26.55 7.49
C ALA A 16 58.91 -26.78 6.25
N GLY A 17 58.89 -25.81 5.32
CA GLY A 17 58.40 -26.01 3.95
C GLY A 17 57.63 -24.83 3.34
N CYS A 18 58.36 -23.90 2.70
CA CYS A 18 57.76 -22.96 1.73
C CYS A 18 57.45 -23.71 0.42
N SER A 19 56.23 -23.57 -0.09
CA SER A 19 55.87 -23.33 -1.51
C SER A 19 54.50 -23.93 -1.80
N GLY A 20 53.49 -23.07 -1.80
CA GLY A 20 52.13 -23.44 -2.17
C GLY A 20 51.23 -22.24 -1.99
N SER A 21 50.99 -21.50 -3.08
CA SER A 21 50.04 -20.40 -3.13
C SER A 21 48.62 -20.95 -3.09
N ASP A 22 48.18 -21.44 -1.92
CA ASP A 22 46.78 -21.80 -1.68
C ASP A 22 46.05 -20.57 -1.16
N GLN A 23 45.58 -19.77 -2.11
CA GLN A 23 44.57 -18.76 -1.85
C GLN A 23 43.32 -19.50 -1.34
N PRO A 24 42.80 -19.19 -0.13
CA PRO A 24 41.53 -19.73 0.31
C PRO A 24 40.47 -19.45 -0.76
N PRO A 25 39.55 -20.38 -1.05
CA PRO A 25 38.44 -20.10 -1.94
C PRO A 25 37.78 -18.81 -1.47
N ALA A 26 37.58 -17.86 -2.39
CA ALA A 26 36.84 -16.64 -2.09
C ALA A 26 35.53 -17.05 -1.41
N ALA A 27 35.24 -16.44 -0.26
CA ALA A 27 33.95 -16.61 0.38
C ALA A 27 32.87 -16.33 -0.69
N PRO A 28 31.81 -17.15 -0.79
CA PRO A 28 30.74 -16.89 -1.74
C PRO A 28 30.26 -15.45 -1.54
N ASP A 29 30.15 -14.70 -2.63
CA ASP A 29 29.59 -13.35 -2.58
C ASP A 29 28.29 -13.38 -1.80
N ALA A 30 28.18 -12.51 -0.80
CA ALA A 30 26.95 -12.35 -0.05
C ALA A 30 25.82 -12.11 -1.06
N PRO A 31 24.66 -12.79 -0.93
CA PRO A 31 23.55 -12.57 -1.85
C PRO A 31 23.24 -11.08 -1.88
N PRO A 32 23.00 -10.51 -3.07
CA PRO A 32 22.70 -9.09 -3.19
C PRO A 32 21.56 -8.73 -2.23
N PRO A 33 21.63 -7.57 -1.54
CA PRO A 33 20.55 -7.15 -0.67
C PRO A 33 19.23 -7.20 -1.45
N PRO A 34 18.12 -7.67 -0.84
CA PRO A 34 16.85 -7.75 -1.54
C PRO A 34 16.54 -6.40 -2.18
N ALA A 35 16.21 -6.42 -3.46
CA ALA A 35 15.85 -5.21 -4.20
C ALA A 35 14.81 -4.45 -3.37
N THR A 36 15.10 -3.21 -3.02
CA THR A 36 14.11 -2.34 -2.41
C THR A 36 12.98 -2.23 -3.42
N ASN A 37 11.79 -2.72 -3.08
CA ASN A 37 10.59 -2.57 -3.89
C ASN A 37 10.27 -1.08 -3.97
N GLN A 38 10.89 -0.36 -4.91
CA GLN A 38 10.61 1.04 -5.13
C GLN A 38 9.21 1.14 -5.71
N VAL A 39 8.30 1.76 -4.96
CA VAL A 39 6.97 2.15 -5.42
C VAL A 39 7.17 3.11 -6.59
N ASN A 40 6.91 2.66 -7.81
CA ASN A 40 7.02 3.47 -9.02
C ASN A 40 5.63 3.66 -9.64
N VAL A 41 4.94 4.69 -9.17
CA VAL A 41 3.66 5.12 -9.71
C VAL A 41 3.83 6.51 -10.30
N ALA A 42 3.88 6.58 -11.64
CA ALA A 42 4.06 7.84 -12.37
C ALA A 42 2.83 8.76 -12.26
N THR A 43 1.65 8.18 -12.13
CA THR A 43 0.40 8.93 -11.96
C THR A 43 0.31 9.52 -10.56
N ASP A 44 0.01 10.80 -10.45
CA ASP A 44 -0.24 11.45 -9.16
C ASP A 44 -1.70 11.22 -8.72
N PRO A 45 -1.98 10.48 -7.63
CA PRO A 45 -3.34 10.15 -7.24
C PRO A 45 -4.21 11.37 -6.90
N CYS A 46 -3.61 12.47 -6.43
CA CYS A 46 -4.34 13.71 -6.13
C CYS A 46 -4.89 14.43 -7.37
N THR A 47 -4.45 14.05 -8.57
CA THR A 47 -4.97 14.61 -9.82
C THR A 47 -6.16 13.83 -10.39
N LEU A 48 -6.51 12.68 -9.79
CA LEU A 48 -7.54 11.78 -10.31
C LEU A 48 -8.97 12.24 -9.99
N LEU A 49 -9.13 13.11 -8.99
CA LEU A 49 -10.36 13.75 -8.58
C LEU A 49 -10.08 15.22 -8.26
N THR A 50 -11.09 16.08 -8.43
CA THR A 50 -10.99 17.48 -8.01
C THR A 50 -11.48 17.68 -6.58
N ASP A 51 -10.94 18.69 -5.90
CA ASP A 51 -11.35 19.04 -4.54
C ASP A 51 -12.86 19.35 -4.44
N ASP A 52 -13.45 19.95 -5.47
CA ASP A 52 -14.88 20.28 -5.50
C ASP A 52 -15.76 19.02 -5.56
N GLU A 53 -15.36 18.02 -6.35
CA GLU A 53 -16.09 16.75 -6.45
C GLU A 53 -16.07 15.99 -5.13
N VAL A 54 -14.91 15.94 -4.50
CA VAL A 54 -14.77 15.25 -3.22
C VAL A 54 -15.43 16.05 -2.11
N SER A 55 -15.37 17.38 -2.14
CA SER A 55 -16.09 18.23 -1.20
C SER A 55 -17.61 18.02 -1.28
N ALA A 56 -18.15 17.89 -2.50
CA ALA A 56 -19.56 17.57 -2.70
C ALA A 56 -19.92 16.19 -2.15
N HIS A 57 -19.04 15.18 -2.34
CA HIS A 57 -19.28 13.83 -1.84
C HIS A 57 -19.18 13.70 -0.32
N VAL A 58 -18.20 14.38 0.27
CA VAL A 58 -17.92 14.39 1.71
C VAL A 58 -18.88 15.31 2.47
N GLY A 59 -19.46 16.31 1.79
CA GLY A 59 -20.35 17.30 2.41
C GLY A 59 -19.62 18.39 3.21
N ALA A 60 -18.31 18.55 2.98
CA ALA A 60 -17.46 19.56 3.62
C ALA A 60 -16.41 20.05 2.62
N LYS A 61 -15.91 21.27 2.80
CA LYS A 61 -14.78 21.76 2.00
C LYS A 61 -13.52 20.99 2.39
N VAL A 62 -12.94 20.28 1.43
CA VAL A 62 -11.73 19.46 1.60
C VAL A 62 -10.71 19.78 0.52
N SER A 63 -9.45 19.41 0.76
CA SER A 63 -8.40 19.47 -0.26
C SER A 63 -7.57 18.21 -0.22
N GLY A 64 -7.17 17.73 -1.38
CA GLY A 64 -6.41 16.49 -1.52
C GLY A 64 -5.00 16.64 -0.94
N VAL A 65 -4.65 15.75 -0.02
CA VAL A 65 -3.30 15.68 0.55
C VAL A 65 -2.66 14.36 0.14
N PRO A 66 -1.39 14.37 -0.32
CA PRO A 66 -0.65 13.14 -0.56
C PRO A 66 -0.63 12.25 0.69
N ASP A 67 -0.97 10.97 0.50
CA ASP A 67 -1.05 9.94 1.54
C ASP A 67 -0.32 8.68 1.06
N ASP A 68 0.94 8.86 0.68
CA ASP A 68 1.77 7.80 0.11
C ASP A 68 2.10 6.73 1.17
N LEU A 69 2.01 5.46 0.77
CA LEU A 69 2.31 4.32 1.60
C LEU A 69 3.63 3.69 1.10
N PRO A 70 4.77 3.88 1.80
CA PRO A 70 6.11 3.60 1.28
C PRO A 70 6.38 2.20 0.71
N THR A 71 5.54 1.21 1.05
CA THR A 71 5.66 -0.19 0.60
C THR A 71 4.44 -0.68 -0.17
N VAL A 72 3.40 0.13 -0.29
CA VAL A 72 2.10 -0.27 -0.88
C VAL A 72 1.84 0.50 -2.15
N GLY A 73 2.10 1.80 -2.20
CA GLY A 73 1.64 2.63 -3.31
C GLY A 73 1.72 4.12 -3.05
N ARG A 74 1.28 4.89 -4.04
CA ARG A 74 1.04 6.32 -3.89
C ARG A 74 -0.41 6.59 -3.60
N GLY A 75 -0.71 7.55 -2.74
CA GLY A 75 -2.07 7.82 -2.28
C GLY A 75 -2.42 9.31 -2.28
N CYS A 76 -3.72 9.57 -2.32
CA CYS A 76 -4.28 10.88 -1.99
C CYS A 76 -5.50 10.71 -1.10
N ARG A 77 -5.60 11.59 -0.10
CA ARG A 77 -6.69 11.60 0.87
C ARG A 77 -7.31 12.98 0.93
N TRP A 78 -8.63 13.01 0.85
CA TRP A 78 -9.45 14.18 1.12
C TRP A 78 -10.26 13.88 2.37
N GLU A 79 -10.06 14.67 3.42
CA GLU A 79 -10.67 14.42 4.72
C GLU A 79 -11.37 15.68 5.23
N ALA A 80 -12.58 15.51 5.74
CA ALA A 80 -13.30 16.59 6.41
C ALA A 80 -12.52 17.07 7.65
N PRO A 81 -12.62 18.34 8.08
CA PRO A 81 -11.88 18.84 9.24
C PRO A 81 -12.10 18.09 10.56
N ASP A 82 -13.21 17.36 10.69
CA ASP A 82 -13.54 16.52 11.85
C ASP A 82 -12.98 15.09 11.77
N GLY A 83 -12.36 14.73 10.63
CA GLY A 83 -11.81 13.41 10.35
C GLY A 83 -12.84 12.31 10.12
N ALA A 84 -14.14 12.62 10.24
CA ALA A 84 -15.19 11.61 10.28
C ALA A 84 -15.66 11.18 8.87
N SER A 85 -15.45 12.01 7.86
CA SER A 85 -15.74 11.70 6.46
C SER A 85 -14.49 11.88 5.60
N TYR A 86 -14.26 10.96 4.68
CA TYR A 86 -13.13 11.05 3.77
C TYR A 86 -13.35 10.29 2.47
N VAL A 87 -12.53 10.62 1.47
CA VAL A 87 -12.27 9.79 0.29
C VAL A 87 -10.77 9.56 0.19
N SER A 88 -10.37 8.33 -0.14
CA SER A 88 -8.97 7.99 -0.41
C SER A 88 -8.84 7.25 -1.74
N VAL A 89 -7.80 7.60 -2.48
CA VAL A 89 -7.41 6.94 -3.73
C VAL A 89 -5.97 6.51 -3.60
N ILE A 90 -5.72 5.20 -3.67
CA ILE A 90 -4.38 4.62 -3.57
C ILE A 90 -4.11 3.81 -4.83
N LEU A 91 -2.97 4.10 -5.45
CA LEU A 91 -2.42 3.39 -6.59
C LEU A 91 -1.32 2.46 -6.09
N ASN A 92 -1.64 1.17 -6.01
CA ASN A 92 -0.80 0.16 -5.40
C ASN A 92 0.26 -0.37 -6.37
N THR A 93 1.48 -0.50 -5.85
CA THR A 93 2.59 -1.31 -6.36
C THR A 93 3.36 -1.85 -5.15
N PRO A 94 3.35 -3.15 -4.84
CA PRO A 94 2.97 -4.29 -5.70
C PRO A 94 1.46 -4.52 -5.82
N ALA A 95 1.07 -5.55 -6.59
CA ALA A 95 -0.31 -6.00 -6.68
C ALA A 95 -0.88 -6.27 -5.29
N PHE A 96 -2.11 -5.82 -5.05
CA PHE A 96 -2.85 -6.33 -3.90
C PHE A 96 -3.14 -7.82 -4.13
N PRO A 97 -3.15 -8.66 -3.07
CA PRO A 97 -3.56 -10.05 -3.19
C PRO A 97 -4.90 -10.20 -3.92
N ASP A 98 -5.12 -11.34 -4.58
CA ASP A 98 -6.42 -11.61 -5.17
C ASP A 98 -7.48 -11.68 -4.06
N VAL A 99 -8.40 -10.72 -4.12
CA VAL A 99 -9.51 -10.52 -3.17
C VAL A 99 -10.86 -10.89 -3.78
N SER A 100 -10.88 -11.47 -4.98
CA SER A 100 -12.13 -11.80 -5.67
C SER A 100 -13.00 -12.77 -4.88
N SER A 101 -12.40 -13.73 -4.17
CA SER A 101 -13.09 -14.73 -3.34
C SER A 101 -13.56 -14.21 -1.97
N THR A 102 -13.01 -13.08 -1.50
CA THR A 102 -13.36 -12.46 -0.21
C THR A 102 -14.17 -11.19 -0.37
N ALA A 103 -14.42 -10.74 -1.60
CA ALA A 103 -15.25 -9.58 -1.90
C ALA A 103 -16.70 -9.83 -1.46
N ARG A 104 -17.31 -8.82 -0.83
CA ARG A 104 -18.75 -8.83 -0.51
C ARG A 104 -19.61 -8.88 -1.75
N ARG A 105 -19.18 -8.16 -2.80
CA ARG A 105 -19.78 -8.16 -4.13
C ARG A 105 -18.79 -7.70 -5.18
N THR A 106 -19.11 -7.99 -6.43
CA THR A 106 -18.41 -7.43 -7.59
C THR A 106 -19.26 -6.33 -8.23
N VAL A 107 -18.61 -5.30 -8.73
CA VAL A 107 -19.25 -4.18 -9.44
C VAL A 107 -18.62 -3.95 -10.81
N ASP A 108 -19.45 -3.53 -11.76
CA ASP A 108 -19.00 -3.12 -13.09
C ASP A 108 -18.58 -1.65 -13.09
N ILE A 109 -17.31 -1.39 -13.42
CA ILE A 109 -16.71 -0.05 -13.47
C ILE A 109 -16.18 0.16 -14.89
N GLY A 110 -17.08 0.56 -15.78
CA GLY A 110 -16.79 0.63 -17.22
C GLY A 110 -16.44 -0.75 -17.77
N ALA A 111 -15.26 -0.89 -18.38
CA ALA A 111 -14.76 -2.15 -18.90
C ALA A 111 -14.01 -3.01 -17.85
N LYS A 112 -13.93 -2.54 -16.60
CA LYS A 112 -13.22 -3.23 -15.50
C LYS A 112 -14.19 -3.79 -14.48
N LYS A 113 -13.73 -4.79 -13.71
CA LYS A 113 -14.43 -5.32 -12.55
C LYS A 113 -13.78 -4.78 -11.27
N GLY A 114 -14.62 -4.30 -10.36
CA GLY A 114 -14.21 -3.93 -9.01
C GLY A 114 -14.68 -4.96 -7.99
N SER A 115 -13.83 -5.28 -7.01
CA SER A 115 -14.17 -6.05 -5.83
C SER A 115 -14.49 -5.11 -4.68
N VAL A 116 -15.74 -5.15 -4.20
CA VAL A 116 -16.16 -4.40 -3.01
C VAL A 116 -15.80 -5.22 -1.78
N LEU A 117 -14.82 -4.76 -1.00
CA LEU A 117 -14.28 -5.47 0.16
C LEU A 117 -14.99 -5.08 1.45
N ALA A 118 -15.42 -3.83 1.56
CA ALA A 118 -16.22 -3.33 2.65
C ALA A 118 -17.38 -2.50 2.10
N ASP A 119 -18.57 -2.76 2.65
CA ASP A 119 -19.82 -2.06 2.37
C ASP A 119 -20.69 -2.28 3.62
N ASP A 120 -20.58 -1.38 4.59
CA ASP A 120 -21.32 -1.43 5.86
C ASP A 120 -22.39 -0.33 5.97
N GLY A 121 -22.64 0.36 4.86
CA GLY A 121 -23.56 1.49 4.77
C GLY A 121 -22.88 2.86 4.93
N LEU A 122 -21.83 2.96 5.75
CA LEU A 122 -21.09 4.20 6.01
C LEU A 122 -19.68 4.17 5.44
N TYR A 123 -19.10 3.00 5.25
CA TYR A 123 -17.77 2.80 4.70
C TYR A 123 -17.83 1.95 3.44
N CYS A 124 -17.11 2.40 2.42
CA CYS A 124 -16.85 1.66 1.21
C CYS A 124 -15.37 1.44 0.98
N LEU A 125 -15.00 0.21 0.63
CA LEU A 125 -13.69 -0.12 0.12
C LEU A 125 -13.82 -0.89 -1.19
N VAL A 126 -13.32 -0.32 -2.27
CA VAL A 126 -13.30 -0.96 -3.59
C VAL A 126 -11.87 -1.16 -4.05
N TYR A 127 -11.59 -2.37 -4.51
CA TYR A 127 -10.37 -2.69 -5.22
C TYR A 127 -10.67 -2.92 -6.70
N VAL A 128 -9.89 -2.33 -7.60
CA VAL A 128 -10.06 -2.53 -9.05
C VAL A 128 -8.77 -3.10 -9.63
N ASN A 129 -8.91 -4.28 -10.24
CA ASN A 129 -7.83 -4.90 -10.99
C ASN A 129 -7.95 -4.50 -12.46
N GLY A 130 -7.27 -3.43 -12.85
CA GLY A 130 -7.29 -2.92 -14.23
C GLY A 130 -5.95 -2.93 -14.96
N GLY A 131 -4.88 -3.39 -14.31
CA GLY A 131 -3.49 -3.26 -14.73
C GLY A 131 -2.66 -2.64 -13.59
N THR A 132 -1.34 -2.53 -13.77
CA THR A 132 -0.48 -1.77 -12.85
C THR A 132 -0.55 -0.28 -13.19
N PRO A 133 -0.67 0.64 -12.21
CA PRO A 133 -0.85 0.38 -10.77
C PRO A 133 -2.25 -0.16 -10.47
N TRP A 134 -2.45 -0.90 -9.38
CA TRP A 134 -3.79 -1.34 -8.98
C TRP A 134 -4.52 -0.27 -8.17
N LEU A 135 -5.83 -0.17 -8.27
CA LEU A 135 -6.59 0.88 -7.57
C LEU A 135 -7.22 0.32 -6.30
N GLN A 136 -6.97 1.01 -5.19
CA GLN A 136 -7.78 0.93 -3.98
C GLN A 136 -8.47 2.27 -3.77
N PHE A 137 -9.79 2.24 -3.68
CA PHE A 137 -10.63 3.39 -3.41
C PHE A 137 -11.35 3.19 -2.07
N GLY A 138 -11.15 4.11 -1.14
CA GLY A 138 -11.85 4.15 0.15
C GLY A 138 -12.77 5.36 0.21
N SER A 139 -13.93 5.20 0.84
CA SER A 139 -14.76 6.34 1.21
C SER A 139 -15.50 6.07 2.50
N GLN A 140 -15.61 7.09 3.34
CA GLN A 140 -16.36 7.05 4.59
C GLN A 140 -17.28 8.25 4.70
N SER A 141 -18.55 7.97 5.01
CA SER A 141 -19.49 8.93 5.54
C SER A 141 -19.35 9.03 7.05
N ALA A 142 -19.38 10.25 7.57
CA ALA A 142 -19.43 10.48 8.99
C ALA A 142 -20.80 10.13 9.59
N ASP A 143 -20.77 9.51 10.77
CA ASP A 143 -21.91 9.49 11.67
C ASP A 143 -22.00 10.80 12.46
N THR A 144 -22.34 11.91 11.78
CA THR A 144 -22.31 13.26 12.38
C THR A 144 -23.54 13.63 13.19
N GLY A 145 -24.59 12.80 13.21
CA GLY A 145 -25.93 13.20 13.66
C GLY A 145 -26.59 14.30 12.79
N LYS A 146 -25.88 14.86 11.80
CA LYS A 146 -26.44 15.70 10.73
C LYS A 146 -26.87 14.80 9.56
N PRO A 147 -27.92 15.16 8.79
CA PRO A 147 -28.35 14.36 7.66
C PRO A 147 -27.33 14.45 6.52
N VAL A 148 -26.38 13.54 6.49
CA VAL A 148 -25.79 13.02 5.24
C VAL A 148 -26.58 11.75 4.95
N GLU A 149 -27.00 11.51 3.72
CA GLU A 149 -27.82 10.33 3.40
C GLU A 149 -27.07 9.05 3.80
N LYS A 150 -27.50 8.42 4.91
CA LYS A 150 -26.75 7.41 5.68
C LYS A 150 -26.82 5.99 5.10
N THR A 151 -27.02 5.84 3.81
CA THR A 151 -27.16 4.51 3.24
C THR A 151 -26.45 4.42 1.91
N TYR A 152 -25.69 3.34 1.76
CA TYR A 152 -25.02 2.92 0.53
C TYR A 152 -23.81 3.78 0.15
N GLU A 153 -22.87 4.00 1.08
CA GLU A 153 -21.60 4.69 0.78
C GLU A 153 -20.92 4.17 -0.49
N CYS A 154 -20.94 2.85 -0.72
CA CYS A 154 -20.42 2.30 -1.95
C CYS A 154 -21.19 2.76 -3.19
N ASP A 155 -22.51 2.72 -3.18
CA ASP A 155 -23.29 3.15 -4.35
C ASP A 155 -23.14 4.65 -4.61
N ARG A 156 -23.08 5.47 -3.55
CA ARG A 156 -22.81 6.90 -3.63
C ARG A 156 -21.41 7.20 -4.17
N SER A 157 -20.43 6.36 -3.83
CA SER A 157 -19.04 6.51 -4.27
C SER A 157 -18.78 6.05 -5.70
N MET A 158 -19.65 5.22 -6.28
CA MET A 158 -19.41 4.64 -7.61
C MET A 158 -19.17 5.65 -8.74
N PRO A 159 -19.83 6.83 -8.79
CA PRO A 159 -19.49 7.87 -9.75
C PRO A 159 -18.03 8.33 -9.64
N LEU A 160 -17.50 8.50 -8.42
CA LEU A 160 -16.09 8.86 -8.20
C LEU A 160 -15.16 7.72 -8.62
N VAL A 161 -15.48 6.47 -8.25
CA VAL A 161 -14.69 5.30 -8.67
C VAL A 161 -14.60 5.19 -10.19
N ARG A 162 -15.73 5.36 -10.90
CA ARG A 162 -15.76 5.35 -12.37
C ARG A 162 -14.90 6.47 -12.94
N LYS A 163 -14.91 7.66 -12.33
CA LYS A 163 -14.10 8.79 -12.77
C LYS A 163 -12.61 8.55 -12.57
N VAL A 164 -12.21 8.01 -11.41
CA VAL A 164 -10.82 7.61 -11.14
C VAL A 164 -10.34 6.60 -12.18
N VAL A 165 -11.10 5.54 -12.44
CA VAL A 165 -10.75 4.52 -13.44
C VAL A 165 -10.64 5.12 -14.85
N ALA A 166 -11.55 6.03 -15.24
CA ALA A 166 -11.47 6.71 -16.52
C ALA A 166 -10.22 7.59 -16.64
N ASN A 167 -9.85 8.32 -15.58
CA ASN A 167 -8.67 9.19 -15.55
C ASN A 167 -7.35 8.42 -15.53
N LEU A 168 -7.36 7.16 -15.06
CA LEU A 168 -6.21 6.25 -15.12
C LEU A 168 -5.93 5.72 -16.54
N LYS A 169 -6.85 5.91 -17.49
CA LYS A 169 -6.71 5.51 -18.91
C LYS A 169 -6.40 4.01 -19.10
N TRP A 170 -6.99 3.16 -18.26
CA TRP A 170 -6.90 1.70 -18.38
C TRP A 170 -7.81 1.09 -19.45
#